data_AF-A0A6A8G1X0-F1
#
_entry.id   AF-A0A6A8G1X0-F1
#
_cell.length_a   1.000
_cell.length_b   1.000
_cell.length_c   1.000
_cell.angle_alpha   90.00
_cell.angle_beta   90.00
_cell.angle_gamma   90.00
#
_symmetry.space_group_name_H-M   'P 1'
#
loop_
_entity.id
_entity.type
_entity.pdbx_description
1 polymer ?
#
loop_
_entity_poly.entity_id
_entity_poly.type
_entity_poly.pdbx_seq_one_letter_code
_entity_poly.pdbx_strand_id
1 'polypeptide(L)'
;MPKPKDEFDTLYGYLLYDPEDVLDPDYMYTVDEIARMLQGLDPTTELSEETEDRLIEWTIPWIIQHEEKFVINDPRGDDPGYFGLHPDAVAEDDEE
;
A
#
# COMPACT_ATOMS: atom_id res chain seq x y z
N MET A 1 -22.12 -18.43 5.74
CA MET A 1 -23.00 -18.54 4.56
C MET A 1 -23.12 -17.16 3.92
N PRO A 2 -23.12 -17.05 2.59
CA PRO A 2 -23.25 -15.76 1.90
C PRO A 2 -24.60 -15.10 2.18
N LYS A 3 -24.64 -13.76 2.07
CA LYS A 3 -25.83 -12.92 2.26
C LYS A 3 -26.25 -12.27 0.94
N PRO A 4 -27.54 -12.21 0.61
CA PRO A 4 -28.01 -11.53 -0.60
C PRO A 4 -27.88 -10.00 -0.44
N LYS A 5 -27.63 -9.28 -1.55
CA LYS A 5 -27.30 -7.85 -1.53
C LYS A 5 -28.46 -6.94 -1.10
N ASP A 6 -29.70 -7.42 -1.24
CA ASP A 6 -30.93 -6.73 -0.84
C ASP A 6 -31.19 -6.77 0.68
N GLU A 7 -30.39 -7.52 1.46
CA GLU A 7 -30.35 -7.41 2.93
C GLU A 7 -29.68 -6.10 3.40
N PHE A 8 -29.09 -5.28 2.51
CA PHE A 8 -28.35 -4.06 2.87
C PHE A 8 -28.97 -2.80 2.27
N ASP A 9 -29.22 -1.79 3.11
CA ASP A 9 -29.82 -0.51 2.71
C ASP A 9 -28.92 0.34 1.80
N THR A 10 -27.60 0.15 1.88
CA THR A 10 -26.62 0.90 1.10
C THR A 10 -25.41 0.02 0.81
N LEU A 11 -24.93 0.06 -0.42
CA LEU A 11 -23.71 -0.58 -0.86
C LEU A 11 -22.71 0.51 -1.19
N TYR A 12 -21.57 0.51 -0.50
CA TYR A 12 -20.46 1.40 -0.82
C TYR A 12 -19.55 0.74 -1.86
N GLY A 13 -18.94 1.57 -2.71
CA GLY A 13 -17.80 1.12 -3.50
C GLY A 13 -16.71 0.64 -2.54
N TYR A 14 -16.06 -0.48 -2.89
CA TYR A 14 -14.84 -0.86 -2.21
C TYR A 14 -13.74 0.10 -2.66
N LEU A 15 -13.36 1.03 -1.78
CA LEU A 15 -12.31 2.01 -2.04
C LEU A 15 -11.06 1.54 -1.28
N LEU A 16 -9.98 1.32 -2.02
CA LEU A 16 -8.64 1.21 -1.47
C LEU A 16 -8.00 2.60 -1.54
N TYR A 17 -7.10 2.90 -0.61
CA TYR A 17 -6.28 4.11 -0.69
C TYR A 17 -5.47 4.10 -1.98
N ASP A 18 -5.29 5.26 -2.58
CA ASP A 18 -4.29 5.43 -3.63
C ASP A 18 -2.89 5.48 -3.00
N PRO A 19 -1.81 5.07 -3.70
CA PRO A 19 -0.46 5.05 -3.13
C PRO A 19 0.00 6.38 -2.54
N GLU A 20 -0.33 7.49 -3.19
CA GLU A 20 -0.01 8.85 -2.76
C GLU A 20 -0.72 9.29 -1.48
N ASP A 21 -1.82 8.62 -1.09
CA ASP A 21 -2.48 8.86 0.20
C ASP A 21 -1.77 8.16 1.37
N VAL A 22 -0.91 7.17 1.06
CA VAL A 22 -0.29 6.28 2.04
C VAL A 22 1.19 6.61 2.21
N LEU A 23 1.91 6.88 1.12
CA LEU A 23 3.36 6.98 1.11
C LEU A 23 3.83 8.42 1.04
N ASP A 24 4.91 8.71 1.75
CA ASP A 24 5.61 9.97 1.61
C ASP A 24 6.48 9.94 0.33
N PRO A 25 6.39 10.95 -0.55
CA PRO A 25 7.12 10.97 -1.82
C PRO A 25 8.65 11.02 -1.67
N ASP A 26 9.16 11.44 -0.52
CA ASP A 26 10.60 11.54 -0.26
C ASP A 26 11.23 10.21 0.23
N TYR A 27 10.41 9.18 0.44
CA TYR A 27 10.83 7.91 1.05
C TYR A 27 10.60 6.69 0.18
N MET A 28 11.32 5.62 0.51
CA MET A 28 11.23 4.31 -0.11
C MET A 28 11.02 3.27 1.00
N TYR A 29 10.12 2.32 0.77
CA TYR A 29 9.61 1.40 1.79
C TYR A 29 9.67 -0.05 1.34
N THR A 30 9.93 -0.98 2.24
CA THR A 30 9.74 -2.41 1.95
C THR A 30 8.25 -2.77 1.88
N VAL A 31 7.93 -3.95 1.34
CA VAL A 31 6.52 -4.40 1.24
C VAL A 31 5.88 -4.55 2.61
N ASP A 32 6.63 -4.98 3.63
CA ASP A 32 6.13 -5.09 5.00
C ASP A 32 5.83 -3.72 5.62
N GLU A 33 6.66 -2.70 5.37
CA GLU A 33 6.41 -1.33 5.82
C GLU A 33 5.13 -0.77 5.16
N ILE A 34 4.98 -0.92 3.84
CA ILE A 34 3.76 -0.53 3.11
C ILE A 34 2.54 -1.26 3.67
N ALA A 35 2.68 -2.55 3.96
CA ALA A 35 1.59 -3.36 4.51
C ALA A 35 1.11 -2.84 5.87
N ARG A 36 2.02 -2.39 6.74
CA ARG A 36 1.70 -1.73 8.02
C ARG A 36 1.03 -0.36 7.79
N MET A 37 1.56 0.45 6.88
CA MET A 37 1.02 1.78 6.57
C MET A 37 -0.39 1.73 5.99
N LEU A 38 -0.72 0.71 5.17
CA LEU A 38 -2.08 0.47 4.70
C LEU A 38 -3.09 0.16 5.83
N GLN A 39 -2.61 -0.28 6.99
CA GLN A 39 -3.42 -0.44 8.20
C GLN A 39 -3.48 0.83 9.06
N GLY A 40 -2.82 1.92 8.65
CA GLY A 40 -2.67 3.15 9.43
C GLY A 40 -1.68 3.03 10.59
N LEU A 41 -0.73 2.09 10.50
CA LEU A 41 0.32 1.89 11.49
C LEU A 41 1.62 2.59 11.08
N ASP A 42 2.48 2.86 12.06
CA ASP A 42 3.85 3.31 11.81
C ASP A 42 4.64 2.17 11.10
N PRO A 43 5.49 2.47 10.10
CA PRO A 43 6.26 1.45 9.38
C PRO A 43 7.16 0.61 10.28
N THR A 44 7.54 1.10 11.46
CA THR A 44 8.38 0.39 12.44
C THR A 44 7.58 -0.37 13.50
N THR A 45 6.25 -0.43 13.38
CA THR A 45 5.38 -1.16 14.33
C THR A 45 5.70 -2.66 14.34
N GLU A 46 6.06 -3.19 15.51
CA GLU A 46 6.29 -4.64 15.67
C GLU A 46 4.96 -5.41 15.62
N LEU A 47 4.87 -6.36 14.68
CA LEU A 47 3.75 -7.29 14.53
C LEU A 47 4.21 -8.73 14.75
N SER A 48 3.26 -9.64 14.97
CA SER A 48 3.57 -11.08 14.90
C SER A 48 3.77 -11.50 13.44
N GLU A 49 4.63 -12.49 13.22
CA GLU A 49 4.92 -13.04 11.88
C GLU A 49 3.64 -13.45 11.13
N GLU A 50 2.70 -14.15 11.79
CA GLU A 50 1.43 -14.55 11.18
C GLU A 50 0.58 -13.36 10.70
N THR A 51 0.58 -12.27 11.47
CA THR A 51 -0.17 -11.07 11.10
C THR A 51 0.52 -10.39 9.92
N GLU A 52 1.83 -10.26 9.97
CA GLU A 52 2.65 -9.61 8.96
C GLU A 52 2.55 -10.32 7.60
N ASP A 53 2.69 -11.65 7.57
CA ASP A 53 2.53 -12.46 6.37
C ASP A 53 1.16 -12.22 5.70
N ARG A 54 0.10 -12.15 6.51
CA ARG A 54 -1.26 -11.90 6.00
C ARG A 54 -1.40 -10.51 5.40
N LEU A 55 -0.79 -9.49 6.01
CA LEU A 55 -0.84 -8.13 5.48
C LEU A 55 -0.04 -8.01 4.18
N ILE A 56 1.12 -8.67 4.10
CA ILE A 56 1.94 -8.72 2.88
C ILE A 56 1.16 -9.37 1.72
N GLU A 57 0.47 -10.48 1.97
CA GLU A 57 -0.37 -11.16 0.97
C GLU A 57 -1.46 -10.25 0.38
N TRP A 58 -2.01 -9.33 1.17
CA TRP A 58 -3.01 -8.36 0.71
C TRP A 58 -2.40 -7.14 0.02
N THR A 59 -1.20 -6.77 0.43
CA THR A 59 -0.48 -5.59 -0.07
C THR A 59 0.08 -5.84 -1.48
N ILE A 60 0.58 -7.04 -1.77
CA ILE A 60 1.16 -7.36 -3.09
C ILE A 60 0.15 -7.14 -4.24
N PRO A 61 -1.09 -7.65 -4.19
CA PRO A 61 -2.09 -7.35 -5.23
C PRO A 61 -2.39 -5.86 -5.40
N TRP A 62 -2.38 -5.10 -4.30
CA TRP A 62 -2.57 -3.66 -4.35
C TRP A 62 -1.40 -2.96 -5.03
N ILE A 63 -0.14 -3.31 -4.70
CA ILE A 63 1.04 -2.77 -5.40
C ILE A 63 0.96 -3.08 -6.91
N ILE A 64 0.63 -4.32 -7.28
CA ILE A 64 0.50 -4.72 -8.70
C ILE A 64 -0.62 -3.94 -9.40
N GLN A 65 -1.74 -3.67 -8.70
CA GLN A 65 -2.85 -2.89 -9.25
C GLN A 65 -2.46 -1.44 -9.56
N HIS A 66 -1.46 -0.91 -8.87
CA HIS A 66 -0.99 0.47 -8.98
C HIS A 66 0.45 0.54 -9.51
N GLU A 67 0.92 -0.46 -10.26
CA GLU A 67 2.33 -0.59 -10.66
C GLU A 67 2.90 0.66 -11.35
N GLU A 68 2.06 1.39 -12.10
CA GLU A 68 2.42 2.62 -12.80
C GLU A 68 2.74 3.79 -11.85
N LYS A 69 2.29 3.72 -10.60
CA LYS A 69 2.51 4.73 -9.57
C LYS A 69 3.74 4.44 -8.69
N PHE A 70 4.44 3.33 -8.93
CA PHE A 70 5.58 2.93 -8.12
C PHE A 70 6.91 3.00 -8.87
N VAL A 71 7.98 3.25 -8.11
CA VAL A 71 9.37 2.97 -8.49
C VAL A 71 9.97 1.97 -7.51
N ILE A 72 10.96 1.20 -7.96
CA ILE A 72 11.70 0.25 -7.13
C ILE A 72 13.20 0.60 -7.15
N ASN A 73 13.89 0.41 -6.03
CA ASN A 73 15.33 0.65 -5.98
C ASN A 73 16.14 -0.39 -6.79
N ASP A 74 17.39 -0.03 -7.11
CA ASP A 74 18.36 -0.99 -7.64
C ASP A 74 18.54 -2.18 -6.68
N PRO A 75 18.61 -3.43 -7.17
CA PRO A 75 18.78 -4.62 -6.34
C PRO A 75 19.98 -4.53 -5.39
N ARG A 76 19.77 -4.89 -4.12
CA ARG A 76 20.81 -4.90 -3.08
C ARG A 76 20.97 -6.31 -2.51
N GLY A 77 21.77 -7.14 -3.18
CA GLY A 77 22.01 -8.51 -2.74
C GLY A 77 20.75 -9.38 -2.82
N ASP A 78 20.48 -10.13 -1.74
CA ASP A 78 19.36 -11.08 -1.67
C ASP A 78 18.16 -10.51 -0.88
N ASP A 79 18.24 -9.25 -0.42
CA ASP A 79 17.18 -8.60 0.35
C ASP A 79 16.05 -8.09 -0.56
N PRO A 80 14.80 -8.01 -0.05
CA PRO A 80 13.69 -7.39 -0.78
C PRO A 80 13.98 -5.95 -1.20
N GLY A 81 13.39 -5.55 -2.33
CA GLY A 81 13.43 -4.17 -2.78
C GLY A 81 12.57 -3.24 -1.93
N TYR A 82 12.97 -1.97 -1.94
CA TYR A 82 12.19 -0.83 -1.48
C TYR A 82 11.43 -0.22 -2.66
N PHE A 83 10.21 0.21 -2.39
CA PHE A 83 9.26 0.82 -3.30
C PHE A 83 8.96 2.24 -2.84
N GLY A 84 8.88 3.18 -3.79
CA GLY A 84 8.47 4.56 -3.53
C GLY A 84 7.51 5.04 -4.61
N LEU A 85 7.00 6.26 -4.45
CA LEU A 85 6.10 6.85 -5.43
C LEU A 85 6.85 7.23 -6.71
N HIS A 86 6.23 6.93 -7.86
CA HIS A 86 6.66 7.49 -9.13
C HIS A 86 6.43 9.02 -9.10
N PRO A 87 7.33 9.84 -9.67
CA PRO A 87 7.18 11.29 -9.67
C PRO A 87 5.81 11.77 -10.19
N ASP A 88 5.29 11.11 -11.23
CA ASP A 88 3.98 11.42 -11.82
C ASP A 88 2.77 11.05 -10.91
N ALA A 89 2.98 10.25 -9.86
CA ALA A 89 1.93 9.89 -8.90
C ALA A 89 1.76 10.96 -7.81
N VAL A 90 2.79 11.79 -7.60
CA VAL A 90 2.74 12.92 -6.69
C VAL A 90 2.13 14.07 -7.47
N ALA A 91 0.98 14.59 -7.02
CA ALA A 91 0.49 15.84 -7.58
C ALA A 91 1.57 16.91 -7.40
N GLU A 92 1.93 17.63 -8.46
CA GLU A 92 2.72 18.85 -8.29
C GLU A 92 1.95 19.69 -7.27
N ASP A 93 2.54 19.93 -6.09
CA ASP A 93 1.99 20.89 -5.15
C ASP A 93 1.75 22.17 -5.94
N ASP A 94 0.49 22.51 -6.19
CA ASP A 94 0.12 23.86 -6.62
C ASP A 94 0.57 24.76 -5.46
N GLU A 95 1.80 25.26 -5.55
CA GLU A 95 2.34 26.31 -4.69
C GLU A 95 1.43 27.55 -4.82
N GLU A 96 0.36 27.64 -4.02
CA GLU A 96 -0.39 28.88 -3.76
C GLU A 96 0.25 29.70 -2.62
#